data_AF-A0A1Y4RNH9-F1
#
_entry.id   AF-A0A1Y4RNH9-F1
#
_cell.length_a   1.000
_cell.length_b   1.000
_cell.length_c   1.000
_cell.angle_alpha   90.00
_cell.angle_beta   90.00
_cell.angle_gamma   90.00
#
_symmetry.space_group_name_H-M   'P 1'
#
loop_
_entity.id
_entity.type
_entity.pdbx_description
1 polymer ?
#
loop_
_entity_poly.entity_id
_entity_poly.type
_entity_poly.pdbx_seq_one_letter_code
_entity_poly.pdbx_strand_id
1 'polypeptide(L)'
;MSMEWMDYEEYENETYENEKIEEAPELAENSLEEAECTLGSGEMTEQELLEEQRRQEQLEKLYDERSYLQRKLNAAKDNLEHSEKALEQLESNKEQGMEGVDSAISRREFQVKVYTKEVADLEREIWFLDGKIALLE
;
A
#
# COMPACT_ATOMS: atom_id res chain seq x y z
N MET A 1 10.47 -18.29 51.67
CA MET A 1 10.89 -18.53 50.28
C MET A 1 10.09 -17.53 49.47
N SER A 2 10.66 -16.44 48.95
CA SER A 2 11.79 -16.37 48.02
C SER A 2 11.44 -17.05 46.69
N MET A 3 11.64 -16.43 45.53
CA MET A 3 12.20 -15.10 45.21
C MET A 3 11.83 -14.78 43.73
N GLU A 4 11.71 -13.49 43.38
CA GLU A 4 12.28 -12.89 42.12
C GLU A 4 11.73 -13.34 40.74
N TRP A 5 11.94 -12.66 39.60
CA TRP A 5 11.97 -11.24 39.17
C TRP A 5 11.25 -11.25 37.77
N MET A 6 11.02 -10.20 36.97
CA MET A 6 11.31 -8.75 36.97
C MET A 6 10.29 -8.07 36.02
N ASP A 7 9.87 -6.82 36.29
CA ASP A 7 9.28 -5.95 35.27
C ASP A 7 10.25 -4.77 35.03
N TYR A 8 10.66 -4.59 33.77
CA TYR A 8 11.77 -3.69 33.42
C TYR A 8 11.32 -2.23 33.28
N GLU A 9 11.75 -1.43 34.25
CA GLU A 9 12.20 -0.04 34.17
C GLU A 9 11.41 0.92 33.25
N GLU A 10 10.52 1.67 33.90
CA GLU A 10 10.07 3.00 33.48
C GLU A 10 11.28 3.94 33.36
N TYR A 11 11.58 4.40 32.14
CA TYR A 11 12.67 5.36 31.89
C TYR A 11 12.29 6.76 32.39
N GLU A 12 12.69 7.08 33.62
CA GLU A 12 12.86 8.47 34.04
C GLU A 12 13.92 9.15 33.16
N ASN A 13 13.63 10.37 32.70
CA ASN A 13 14.65 11.27 32.16
C ASN A 13 14.46 12.66 32.75
N GLU A 14 14.97 12.76 33.99
CA GLU A 14 15.63 13.92 34.60
C GLU A 14 15.09 15.32 34.23
N THR A 15 14.35 15.90 35.17
CA THR A 15 14.13 17.34 35.26
C THR A 15 15.45 18.06 35.55
N TYR A 16 15.96 18.83 34.58
CA TYR A 16 17.01 19.82 34.85
C TYR A 16 16.40 21.11 35.37
N GLU A 17 16.78 21.50 36.59
CA GLU A 17 16.36 22.77 37.21
C GLU A 17 17.07 24.00 36.61
N ASN A 18 16.43 25.15 36.81
CA ASN A 18 16.90 26.47 36.38
C ASN A 18 18.06 26.98 37.26
N GLU A 19 19.05 27.66 36.67
CA GLU A 19 19.76 28.76 37.36
C GLU A 19 19.96 30.00 36.45
N LYS A 20 19.46 31.14 36.96
CA LYS A 20 19.96 32.54 36.82
C LYS A 20 20.19 33.17 35.42
N ILE A 21 19.20 33.97 35.03
CA ILE A 21 19.25 35.45 34.87
C ILE A 21 20.66 36.11 34.92
N GLU A 22 21.01 36.85 33.87
CA GLU A 22 21.56 38.22 33.97
C GLU A 22 21.20 39.06 32.72
N GLU A 23 21.48 40.37 32.75
CA GLU A 23 20.69 41.40 32.04
C GLU A 23 21.15 41.76 30.60
N ALA A 24 20.28 42.47 29.87
CA ALA A 24 20.51 43.12 28.55
C ALA A 24 21.35 44.43 28.71
N PRO A 25 21.64 45.26 27.68
CA PRO A 25 21.27 45.27 26.24
C PRO A 25 22.52 45.39 25.30
N GLU A 26 22.46 45.58 23.98
CA GLU A 26 22.15 46.83 23.25
C GLU A 26 21.96 46.64 21.74
N LEU A 27 21.46 47.71 21.12
CA LEU A 27 21.15 47.86 19.70
C LEU A 27 22.39 47.77 18.79
N ALA A 28 22.25 47.04 17.68
CA ALA A 28 23.04 47.28 16.48
C ALA A 28 22.12 47.20 15.27
N GLU A 29 21.58 48.34 14.85
CA GLU A 29 21.03 48.51 13.51
C GLU A 29 22.12 48.16 12.49
N ASN A 30 21.87 47.21 11.58
CA ASN A 30 22.62 47.13 10.33
C ASN A 30 21.86 46.33 9.27
N SER A 31 21.86 46.91 8.06
CA SER A 31 21.46 46.30 6.80
C SER A 31 20.06 45.69 6.73
N LEU A 32 19.11 46.54 6.34
CA LEU A 32 18.03 46.13 5.46
C LEU A 32 18.66 45.72 4.12
N GLU A 33 19.22 44.51 4.07
CA GLU A 33 19.65 43.92 2.80
C GLU A 33 18.37 43.52 2.07
N GLU A 34 18.07 44.24 0.99
CA GLU A 34 16.99 43.90 0.07
C GLU A 34 17.31 42.54 -0.54
N ALA A 35 16.83 41.49 0.12
CA ALA A 35 16.55 40.24 -0.53
C ALA A 35 15.50 40.55 -1.61
N GLU A 36 15.98 40.90 -2.80
CA GLU A 36 15.32 40.58 -4.06
C GLU A 36 15.14 39.06 -4.09
N CYS A 37 14.14 38.59 -3.33
CA CYS A 37 13.33 37.47 -3.75
C CYS A 37 12.76 37.87 -5.10
N THR A 38 13.57 37.62 -6.13
CA THR A 38 13.07 37.29 -7.44
C THR A 38 12.09 36.15 -7.20
N LEU A 39 10.81 36.53 -7.13
CA LEU A 39 9.71 35.61 -7.23
C LEU A 39 9.94 34.96 -8.59
N GLY A 40 10.61 33.80 -8.59
CA GLY A 40 10.74 32.96 -9.77
C GLY A 40 9.34 32.87 -10.34
N SER A 41 9.16 33.37 -11.56
CA SER A 41 7.84 33.40 -12.16
C SER A 41 7.29 31.98 -12.14
N GLY A 42 5.97 31.83 -11.98
CA GLY A 42 5.30 30.52 -12.05
C GLY A 42 5.35 29.90 -13.46
N GLU A 43 6.32 30.29 -14.27
CA GLU A 43 6.63 29.86 -15.61
C GLU A 43 7.57 28.66 -15.49
N MET A 44 7.00 27.46 -15.46
CA MET A 44 7.73 26.20 -15.67
C MET A 44 8.63 26.35 -16.90
N THR A 45 9.89 25.94 -16.79
CA THR A 45 10.79 25.88 -17.94
C THR A 45 10.28 24.87 -18.97
N GLU A 46 10.70 25.02 -20.24
CA GLU A 46 10.35 24.05 -21.29
C GLU A 46 10.76 22.61 -20.93
N GLN A 47 11.83 22.44 -20.14
CA GLN A 47 12.29 21.13 -19.66
C GLN A 47 11.36 20.54 -18.60
N GLU A 48 10.97 21.32 -17.59
CA GLU A 48 10.02 20.89 -16.55
C GLU A 48 8.64 20.56 -17.16
N LEU A 49 8.20 21.33 -18.16
CA LEU A 49 6.93 21.07 -18.86
C LEU A 49 6.97 19.76 -19.67
N LEU A 50 8.11 19.43 -20.30
CA LEU A 50 8.32 18.15 -20.99
C LEU A 50 8.52 16.97 -20.02
N GLU A 51 8.97 17.21 -18.79
CA GLU A 51 9.03 16.20 -17.73
C GLU A 51 7.65 15.92 -17.15
N GLU A 52 6.87 16.97 -16.88
CA GLU A 52 5.49 16.85 -16.40
C GLU A 52 4.58 16.14 -17.41
N GLN A 53 4.68 16.46 -18.71
CA GLN A 53 3.96 15.72 -19.76
C GLN A 53 4.32 14.23 -19.77
N ARG A 54 5.62 13.89 -19.64
CA ARG A 54 6.06 12.49 -19.56
C ARG A 54 5.60 11.79 -18.29
N ARG A 55 5.49 12.49 -17.16
CA ARG A 55 4.91 11.97 -15.90
C ARG A 55 3.42 11.64 -16.07
N GLN A 56 2.64 12.55 -16.64
CA GLN A 56 1.21 12.34 -16.89
C GLN A 56 0.97 11.17 -17.87
N GLU A 57 1.76 11.08 -18.94
CA GLU A 57 1.74 9.95 -19.88
C GLU A 57 2.10 8.59 -19.23
N GLN A 58 2.86 8.57 -18.13
CA GLN A 58 3.18 7.36 -17.38
C GLN A 58 2.06 7.00 -16.40
N LEU A 59 1.51 8.00 -15.70
CA LEU A 59 0.35 7.84 -14.82
C LEU A 59 -0.86 7.25 -15.57
N GLU A 60 -1.22 7.79 -16.73
CA GLU A 60 -2.35 7.29 -17.54
C GLU A 60 -2.20 5.80 -17.87
N LYS A 61 -1.00 5.38 -18.32
CA LYS A 61 -0.69 3.98 -18.64
C LYS A 61 -0.80 3.06 -17.42
N LEU A 62 -0.34 3.50 -16.24
CA LEU A 62 -0.46 2.73 -15.00
C LEU A 62 -1.91 2.61 -14.53
N TYR A 63 -2.71 3.66 -14.66
CA TYR A 63 -4.14 3.62 -14.35
C TYR A 63 -4.92 2.67 -15.26
N ASP A 64 -4.62 2.66 -16.56
CA ASP A 64 -5.21 1.71 -17.52
C ASP A 64 -4.84 0.26 -17.19
N GLU A 65 -3.57 0.00 -16.87
CA GLU A 65 -3.10 -1.33 -16.48
C GLU A 65 -3.77 -1.80 -15.17
N ARG A 66 -3.79 -0.94 -14.15
CA ARG A 66 -4.49 -1.18 -12.87
C ARG A 66 -5.98 -1.49 -13.09
N SER A 67 -6.66 -0.70 -13.92
CA SER A 67 -8.07 -0.89 -14.29
C SER A 67 -8.31 -2.22 -15.00
N TYR A 68 -7.39 -2.65 -15.87
CA TYR A 68 -7.45 -3.94 -16.55
C TYR A 68 -7.23 -5.11 -15.59
N LEU A 69 -6.25 -5.03 -14.70
CA LEU A 69 -5.99 -6.06 -13.70
C LEU A 69 -7.11 -6.16 -12.66
N GLN A 70 -7.71 -5.04 -12.24
CA GLN A 70 -8.88 -5.05 -11.35
C GLN A 70 -10.07 -5.80 -11.96
N ARG A 71 -10.31 -5.64 -13.28
CA ARG A 71 -11.36 -6.40 -13.99
C ARG A 71 -11.04 -7.89 -14.05
N LYS A 72 -9.78 -8.27 -14.26
CA LYS A 72 -9.34 -9.68 -14.16
C LYS A 72 -9.52 -10.24 -12.76
N LEU A 73 -9.14 -9.49 -11.73
CA LEU A 73 -9.25 -9.90 -10.33
C LEU A 73 -10.69 -10.22 -9.96
N ASN A 74 -11.63 -9.37 -10.35
CA ASN A 74 -13.06 -9.61 -10.11
C ASN A 74 -13.52 -10.89 -10.81
N ALA A 75 -13.17 -11.09 -12.09
CA ALA A 75 -13.52 -12.32 -12.81
C ALA A 75 -12.87 -13.60 -12.22
N ALA A 76 -11.63 -13.50 -11.69
CA ALA A 76 -10.97 -14.60 -10.99
C ALA A 76 -11.65 -14.93 -9.65
N LYS A 77 -12.14 -13.90 -8.93
CA LYS A 77 -12.95 -14.07 -7.70
C LYS A 77 -14.30 -14.72 -8.00
N ASP A 78 -15.02 -14.28 -9.03
CA ASP A 78 -16.29 -14.88 -9.45
C ASP A 78 -16.11 -16.37 -9.80
N ASN A 79 -15.01 -16.70 -10.50
CA ASN A 79 -14.63 -18.08 -10.81
C ASN A 79 -14.25 -18.91 -9.57
N LEU A 80 -13.58 -18.30 -8.58
CA LEU A 80 -13.22 -18.93 -7.31
C LEU A 80 -14.45 -19.17 -6.41
N GLU A 81 -15.45 -18.29 -6.43
CA GLU A 81 -16.70 -18.47 -5.67
C GLU A 81 -17.58 -19.54 -6.32
N HIS A 82 -17.75 -19.50 -7.64
CA HIS A 82 -18.48 -20.53 -8.38
C HIS A 82 -17.78 -21.90 -8.23
N SER A 83 -16.45 -21.89 -8.39
CA SER A 83 -15.47 -22.64 -7.59
C SER A 83 -15.98 -23.53 -6.45
N GLU A 84 -15.90 -22.94 -5.28
CA GLU A 84 -16.20 -23.49 -3.96
C GLU A 84 -17.65 -23.99 -3.87
N LYS A 85 -18.63 -23.22 -4.35
CA LYS A 85 -20.05 -23.62 -4.35
C LYS A 85 -20.32 -24.95 -5.06
N ALA A 86 -19.63 -25.22 -6.17
CA ALA A 86 -19.76 -26.50 -6.85
C ALA A 86 -18.92 -27.61 -6.20
N LEU A 87 -17.86 -27.28 -5.44
CA LEU A 87 -17.15 -28.25 -4.61
C LEU A 87 -18.05 -28.74 -3.47
N GLU A 88 -18.65 -27.82 -2.71
CA GLU A 88 -19.59 -28.11 -1.61
C GLU A 88 -20.75 -29.02 -2.06
N GLN A 89 -21.33 -28.75 -3.24
CA GLN A 89 -22.38 -29.59 -3.81
C GLN A 89 -21.89 -31.00 -4.16
N LEU A 90 -20.68 -31.14 -4.70
CA LEU A 90 -20.09 -32.44 -5.02
C LEU A 90 -19.73 -33.22 -3.75
N GLU A 91 -19.21 -32.55 -2.72
CA GLU A 91 -18.95 -33.16 -1.41
C GLU A 91 -20.23 -33.65 -0.75
N SER A 92 -21.32 -32.87 -0.78
CA SER A 92 -22.63 -33.31 -0.29
C SER A 92 -23.19 -34.50 -1.08
N ASN A 93 -23.05 -34.52 -2.41
CA ASN A 93 -23.46 -35.67 -3.23
C ASN A 93 -22.64 -36.94 -2.94
N LYS A 94 -21.35 -36.77 -2.58
CA LYS A 94 -20.49 -37.88 -2.14
C LYS A 94 -20.90 -38.40 -0.76
N GLU A 95 -21.26 -37.52 0.19
CA GLU A 95 -21.80 -37.93 1.49
C GLU A 95 -23.14 -38.68 1.35
N GLN A 96 -23.97 -38.29 0.37
CA GLN A 96 -25.19 -39.01 -0.02
C GLN A 96 -24.94 -40.33 -0.78
N GLY A 97 -23.68 -40.73 -0.99
CA GLY A 97 -23.31 -42.02 -1.58
C GLY A 97 -23.51 -42.13 -3.09
N MET A 98 -23.54 -41.02 -3.84
CA MET A 98 -23.58 -41.07 -5.30
C MET A 98 -22.26 -41.58 -5.88
N GLU A 99 -22.31 -42.47 -6.87
CA GLU A 99 -21.11 -43.01 -7.53
C GLU A 99 -20.51 -42.02 -8.56
N GLY A 100 -19.19 -42.08 -8.74
CA GLY A 100 -18.46 -41.30 -9.75
C GLY A 100 -18.08 -39.86 -9.35
N VAL A 101 -18.49 -39.41 -8.16
CA VAL A 101 -18.32 -38.01 -7.71
C VAL A 101 -16.87 -37.66 -7.36
N ASP A 102 -16.05 -38.62 -6.90
CA ASP A 102 -14.64 -38.40 -6.52
C ASP A 102 -13.81 -37.72 -7.62
N SER A 103 -13.96 -38.15 -8.88
CA SER A 103 -13.23 -37.56 -10.01
C SER A 103 -13.66 -36.12 -10.30
N ALA A 104 -14.91 -35.77 -9.99
CA ALA A 104 -15.41 -34.40 -10.10
C ALA A 104 -14.90 -33.52 -8.96
N ILE A 105 -14.90 -34.03 -7.71
CA ILE A 105 -14.33 -33.36 -6.54
C ILE A 105 -12.86 -33.01 -6.79
N SER A 106 -12.01 -33.98 -7.13
CA SER A 106 -10.57 -33.70 -7.33
C SER A 106 -10.29 -32.73 -8.49
N ARG A 107 -11.12 -32.70 -9.54
CA ARG A 107 -11.04 -31.65 -10.57
C ARG A 107 -11.41 -30.27 -10.01
N ARG A 108 -12.41 -30.20 -9.13
CA ARG A 108 -12.89 -28.94 -8.56
C ARG A 108 -11.96 -28.39 -7.48
N GLU A 109 -11.41 -29.24 -6.61
CA GLU A 109 -10.34 -28.88 -5.67
C GLU A 109 -9.13 -28.27 -6.39
N PHE A 110 -8.77 -28.82 -7.55
CA PHE A 110 -7.69 -28.27 -8.38
C PHE A 110 -8.04 -26.88 -8.94
N GLN A 111 -9.27 -26.69 -9.43
CA GLN A 111 -9.74 -25.39 -9.92
C GLN A 111 -9.75 -24.33 -8.81
N VAL A 112 -10.23 -24.65 -7.61
CA VAL A 112 -10.15 -23.77 -6.43
C VAL A 112 -8.70 -23.34 -6.21
N LYS A 113 -7.76 -24.29 -6.08
CA LYS A 113 -6.33 -24.00 -5.88
C LYS A 113 -5.72 -23.11 -6.98
N VAL A 114 -6.13 -23.28 -8.23
CA VAL A 114 -5.67 -22.43 -9.35
C VAL A 114 -6.22 -21.01 -9.21
N TYR A 115 -7.53 -20.83 -9.01
CA TYR A 115 -8.14 -19.50 -8.91
C TYR A 115 -7.71 -18.76 -7.64
N THR A 116 -7.54 -19.45 -6.49
CA THR A 116 -6.97 -18.84 -5.27
C THR A 116 -5.59 -18.24 -5.54
N LYS A 117 -4.74 -18.95 -6.30
CA LYS A 117 -3.44 -18.43 -6.69
C LYS A 117 -3.56 -17.24 -7.65
N GLU A 118 -4.41 -17.35 -8.68
CA GLU A 118 -4.62 -16.27 -9.66
C GLU A 118 -5.11 -14.97 -8.99
N VAL A 119 -6.04 -15.07 -8.05
CA VAL A 119 -6.51 -13.96 -7.21
C VAL A 119 -5.34 -13.32 -6.44
N ALA A 120 -4.51 -14.12 -5.74
CA ALA A 120 -3.39 -13.62 -4.95
C ALA A 120 -2.20 -13.09 -5.80
N ASP A 121 -2.05 -13.53 -7.05
CA ASP A 121 -1.10 -12.98 -8.01
C ASP A 121 -1.59 -11.62 -8.54
N LEU A 122 -2.88 -11.51 -8.90
CA LEU A 122 -3.49 -10.27 -9.39
C LEU A 122 -3.58 -9.18 -8.31
N GLU A 123 -3.89 -9.52 -7.06
CA GLU A 123 -3.90 -8.57 -5.94
C GLU A 123 -2.53 -7.95 -5.67
N ARG A 124 -1.45 -8.74 -5.81
CA ARG A 124 -0.08 -8.23 -5.66
C ARG A 124 0.33 -7.30 -6.79
N GLU A 125 -0.04 -7.59 -8.02
CA GLU A 125 0.28 -6.70 -9.15
C GLU A 125 -0.50 -5.38 -9.05
N ILE A 126 -1.79 -5.41 -8.70
CA ILE A 126 -2.58 -4.19 -8.46
C ILE A 126 -1.95 -3.36 -7.33
N TRP A 127 -1.56 -3.99 -6.21
CA TRP A 127 -0.88 -3.30 -5.11
C TRP A 127 0.46 -2.66 -5.54
N PHE A 128 1.23 -3.33 -6.42
CA PHE A 128 2.47 -2.78 -6.95
C PHE A 128 2.23 -1.60 -7.90
N LEU A 129 1.18 -1.64 -8.73
CA LEU A 129 0.76 -0.52 -9.56
C LEU A 129 0.26 0.66 -8.71
N ASP A 130 -0.50 0.40 -7.65
CA ASP A 130 -0.94 1.44 -6.69
C ASP A 130 0.26 2.14 -6.06
N GLY A 131 1.30 1.39 -5.69
CA GLY A 131 2.57 1.96 -5.21
C GLY A 131 3.30 2.80 -6.26
N LYS A 132 3.31 2.40 -7.55
CA LYS A 132 3.91 3.21 -8.63
C LYS A 132 3.13 4.49 -8.90
N ILE A 133 1.80 4.42 -8.90
CA ILE A 133 0.90 5.57 -9.10
C ILE A 133 1.14 6.57 -7.97
N ALA A 134 1.10 6.14 -6.71
CA ALA A 134 1.33 7.02 -5.56
C ALA A 134 2.74 7.62 -5.46
N LEU A 135 3.74 7.06 -6.17
CA LEU A 135 5.08 7.65 -6.31
C LEU A 135 5.20 8.65 -7.47
N LEU A 136 4.23 8.64 -8.38
CA LEU A 136 4.19 9.48 -9.58
C LEU A 136 3.16 10.61 -9.49
N GLU A 137 2.22 10.61 -8.53
CA GLU A 137 1.20 11.64 -8.29
C GLU A 137 1.72 12.88 -7.54
#